data_AF-H0T8V4-F1
#
_entry.id   AF-H0T8V4-F1
#
_cell.length_a   1.000
_cell.length_b   1.000
_cell.length_c   1.000
_cell.angle_alpha   90.00
_cell.angle_beta   90.00
_cell.angle_gamma   90.00
#
_symmetry.space_group_name_H-M   'P 1'
#
loop_
_entity.id
_entity.type
_entity.pdbx_description
1 polymer ?
#
loop_
_entity_poly.entity_id
_entity_poly.type
_entity_poly.pdbx_seq_one_letter_code
_entity_poly.pdbx_strand_id
1 'polypeptide(L)'
;MTLEDLAAMVKNGEDFLVYDAKTGDDITRSVLAQIIFEQENKAGQNLLPTTFLRQLIRFYGDSMQMVVPKYLEQSIDTLTKEQEKFRKQIADTFSGTPFAPLEEQVRRNMELFQQTFSMFKPFAPAVRTEEKAAEPAAAADDNIDELRRQMKEMQDRLDRMSEPKKDEQQG
;
A
#
# COMPACT_ATOMS: atom_id res chain seq x y z
N MET A 1 -34.79 -10.16 -12.91
CA MET A 1 -33.67 -9.64 -12.11
C MET A 1 -34.07 -9.65 -10.66
N THR A 2 -33.18 -10.12 -9.78
CA THR A 2 -33.31 -10.07 -8.33
C THR A 2 -32.54 -8.87 -7.75
N LEU A 3 -32.66 -8.64 -6.44
CA LEU A 3 -31.85 -7.65 -5.73
C LEU A 3 -30.38 -8.07 -5.66
N GLU A 4 -30.08 -9.37 -5.56
CA GLU A 4 -28.71 -9.87 -5.65
C GLU A 4 -28.06 -9.55 -6.99
N ASP A 5 -28.80 -9.70 -8.10
CA ASP A 5 -28.30 -9.38 -9.44
C ASP A 5 -27.95 -7.88 -9.54
N LEU A 6 -28.84 -7.02 -9.05
CA LEU A 6 -28.63 -5.57 -9.03
C LEU A 6 -27.45 -5.19 -8.13
N ALA A 7 -27.29 -5.83 -6.97
CA ALA A 7 -26.17 -5.62 -6.08
C ALA A 7 -24.83 -6.01 -6.74
N ALA A 8 -24.82 -7.07 -7.56
CA ALA A 8 -23.64 -7.47 -8.34
C ALA A 8 -23.30 -6.42 -9.41
N MET A 9 -24.30 -5.90 -10.13
CA MET A 9 -24.11 -4.84 -11.12
C MET A 9 -23.50 -3.57 -10.52
N VAL A 10 -24.00 -3.10 -9.35
CA VAL A 10 -23.40 -1.94 -8.65
C VAL A 10 -21.94 -2.21 -8.29
N LYS A 11 -21.61 -3.41 -7.81
CA LYS A 11 -20.23 -3.79 -7.46
C LYS A 11 -19.30 -3.83 -8.68
N ASN A 12 -19.84 -4.15 -9.85
CA ASN A 12 -19.10 -4.12 -11.11
C ASN A 12 -18.95 -2.71 -11.70
N GLY A 13 -19.59 -1.70 -11.09
CA GLY A 13 -19.60 -0.33 -11.61
C GLY A 13 -20.56 -0.13 -12.78
N GLU A 14 -21.58 -0.97 -12.91
CA GLU A 14 -22.61 -0.85 -13.94
C GLU A 14 -23.75 0.06 -13.47
N ASP A 15 -24.05 1.11 -14.25
CA ASP A 15 -25.17 2.01 -14.00
C ASP A 15 -26.49 1.41 -14.50
N PHE A 16 -27.57 1.53 -13.72
CA PHE A 16 -28.91 1.10 -14.11
C PHE A 16 -30.01 2.00 -13.53
N LEU A 17 -31.19 1.91 -14.14
CA LEU A 17 -32.43 2.50 -13.67
C LEU A 17 -33.44 1.40 -13.37
N VAL A 18 -34.18 1.54 -12.27
CA VAL A 18 -35.24 0.61 -11.87
C VAL A 18 -36.57 1.35 -11.87
N TYR A 19 -37.52 0.81 -12.63
CA TYR A 19 -38.88 1.33 -12.69
C TYR A 19 -39.85 0.36 -12.00
N ASP A 20 -40.80 0.89 -11.25
CA ASP A 20 -41.88 0.10 -10.67
C ASP A 20 -42.75 -0.48 -11.78
N ALA A 21 -42.98 -1.80 -11.75
CA ALA A 21 -43.70 -2.50 -12.82
C ALA A 21 -45.19 -2.15 -12.91
N LYS A 22 -45.77 -1.56 -11.86
CA LYS A 22 -47.20 -1.19 -11.78
C LYS A 22 -47.41 0.28 -12.11
N THR A 23 -46.57 1.16 -11.57
CA THR A 23 -46.75 2.61 -11.70
C THR A 23 -45.85 3.22 -12.77
N GLY A 24 -44.74 2.57 -13.11
CA GLY A 24 -43.72 3.12 -14.01
C GLY A 24 -42.82 4.16 -13.34
N ASP A 25 -42.93 4.34 -12.01
CA ASP A 25 -42.12 5.33 -11.28
C ASP A 25 -40.66 4.89 -11.19
N ASP A 26 -39.73 5.85 -11.26
CA ASP A 26 -38.32 5.60 -10.99
C ASP A 26 -38.12 5.33 -9.48
N ILE A 27 -37.80 4.09 -9.15
CA ILE A 27 -37.55 3.60 -7.80
C ILE A 27 -36.08 3.29 -7.55
N THR A 28 -35.18 3.68 -8.46
CA THR A 28 -33.74 3.36 -8.43
C THR A 28 -33.12 3.68 -7.07
N ARG A 29 -33.40 4.87 -6.52
CA ARG A 29 -32.91 5.30 -5.20
C ARG A 29 -33.37 4.38 -4.07
N SER A 30 -34.63 3.96 -4.10
CA SER A 30 -35.19 3.08 -3.07
C SER A 30 -34.53 1.70 -3.12
N VAL A 31 -34.32 1.18 -4.32
CA VAL A 31 -33.68 -0.12 -4.54
C VAL A 31 -32.22 -0.11 -4.13
N LEU A 32 -31.46 0.95 -4.47
CA LEU A 32 -30.07 1.11 -4.03
C LEU A 32 -29.96 1.17 -2.49
N ALA A 33 -30.86 1.90 -1.82
CA ALA A 33 -30.89 1.95 -0.36
C ALA A 33 -31.17 0.58 0.27
N GLN A 34 -32.07 -0.21 -0.35
CA GLN A 34 -32.36 -1.57 0.09
C GLN A 34 -31.14 -2.49 -0.06
N ILE A 35 -30.45 -2.43 -1.21
CA ILE A 35 -29.22 -3.21 -1.46
C ILE A 35 -28.16 -2.93 -0.40
N ILE A 36 -27.95 -1.65 -0.05
CA ILE A 36 -26.99 -1.25 1.00
C ILE A 36 -27.35 -1.92 2.33
N PHE A 37 -28.62 -1.88 2.73
CA PHE A 37 -29.09 -2.46 3.99
C PHE A 37 -28.98 -4.00 4.01
N GLU A 38 -29.31 -4.67 2.90
CA GLU A 38 -29.17 -6.12 2.79
C GLU A 38 -27.71 -6.56 2.86
N GLN A 39 -26.79 -5.79 2.27
CA GLN A 39 -25.36 -6.08 2.33
C GLN A 39 -24.76 -5.87 3.72
N GLU A 40 -25.20 -4.85 4.45
CA GLU A 40 -24.79 -4.62 5.85
C GLU A 40 -25.15 -5.82 6.74
N ASN A 41 -26.36 -6.38 6.57
CA ASN A 41 -26.82 -7.53 7.36
C ASN A 41 -26.10 -8.84 7.03
N LYS A 42 -25.59 -8.99 5.79
CA LYS A 42 -24.90 -10.22 5.33
C LYS A 42 -23.42 -10.26 5.71
N ALA A 43 -22.75 -9.11 5.85
CA ALA A 43 -21.29 -9.04 5.83
C ALA A 43 -20.58 -9.19 7.19
N GLY A 44 -21.28 -9.13 8.34
CA GLY A 44 -20.67 -9.29 9.68
C GLY A 44 -19.67 -8.19 10.09
N GLN A 45 -19.16 -7.40 9.14
CA GLN A 45 -18.50 -6.12 9.33
C GLN A 45 -19.47 -5.02 8.94
N ASN A 46 -19.94 -4.28 9.94
CA ASN A 46 -20.80 -3.12 9.75
C ASN A 46 -20.02 -2.00 9.05
N LEU A 47 -20.27 -1.81 7.74
CA LEU A 47 -19.77 -0.68 6.98
C LEU A 47 -20.48 0.61 7.40
N LEU A 48 -21.70 0.51 7.93
CA LEU A 48 -22.51 1.64 8.38
C LEU A 48 -22.87 1.51 9.87
N PRO A 49 -21.97 1.93 10.77
CA PRO A 49 -22.23 1.96 12.21
C PRO A 49 -23.53 2.71 12.54
N THR A 50 -24.25 2.26 13.57
CA THR A 50 -25.52 2.88 13.97
C THR A 50 -25.38 4.37 14.33
N THR A 51 -24.20 4.79 14.80
CA THR A 51 -23.87 6.21 15.04
C THR A 51 -23.90 7.03 13.75
N PHE A 52 -23.38 6.49 12.65
CA PHE A 52 -23.39 7.13 11.33
C PHE A 52 -24.80 7.27 10.78
N LEU A 53 -25.61 6.19 10.83
CA LEU A 53 -27.01 6.22 10.38
C LEU A 53 -27.83 7.27 11.14
N ARG A 54 -27.64 7.38 12.47
CA ARG A 54 -28.30 8.43 13.28
C ARG A 54 -27.86 9.83 12.89
N GLN A 55 -26.58 10.05 12.65
CA GLN A 55 -26.06 11.34 12.21
C GLN A 55 -26.63 11.71 10.85
N LEU A 56 -26.64 10.77 9.90
CA LEU A 56 -27.20 10.95 8.58
C LEU A 56 -28.67 11.40 8.67
N ILE A 57 -29.51 10.73 9.46
CA ILE A 57 -30.92 11.12 9.67
C ILE A 57 -31.05 12.53 10.28
N ARG A 58 -30.22 12.89 11.26
CA ARG A 58 -30.26 14.23 11.89
C ARG A 58 -29.91 15.34 10.90
N PHE A 59 -28.95 15.10 10.02
CA PHE A 59 -28.56 16.07 8.99
C PHE A 59 -29.61 16.30 7.89
N TYR A 60 -30.55 15.36 7.70
CA TYR A 60 -31.73 15.60 6.87
C TYR A 60 -32.78 16.49 7.56
N GLY A 61 -32.76 16.59 8.89
CA GLY A 61 -33.69 17.44 9.67
C GLY A 61 -33.19 18.88 9.89
N ASP A 62 -31.88 19.07 9.97
CA ASP A 62 -31.25 20.39 10.11
C ASP A 62 -30.91 20.99 8.73
N SER A 63 -30.71 22.32 8.64
CA SER A 63 -30.46 23.07 7.39
C SER A 63 -29.17 22.71 6.63
N MET A 64 -28.55 21.57 6.95
CA MET A 64 -27.35 21.02 6.32
C MET A 64 -27.65 19.97 5.23
N GLN A 65 -28.92 19.82 4.81
CA GLN A 65 -29.37 18.89 3.74
C GLN A 65 -28.49 18.93 2.46
N MET A 66 -27.89 20.08 2.14
CA MET A 66 -27.06 20.26 0.94
C MET A 66 -25.56 19.97 1.14
N VAL A 67 -25.07 19.97 2.38
CA VAL A 67 -23.63 19.89 2.68
C VAL A 67 -23.19 18.44 2.90
N VAL A 68 -24.02 17.64 3.57
CA VAL A 68 -23.68 16.27 3.97
C VAL A 68 -23.54 15.31 2.79
N PRO A 69 -24.44 15.30 1.78
CA PRO A 69 -24.28 14.43 0.61
C PRO A 69 -22.94 14.68 -0.11
N LYS A 70 -22.60 15.96 -0.36
CA LYS A 70 -21.36 16.34 -1.05
C LYS A 70 -20.10 15.96 -0.26
N TYR A 71 -20.13 16.12 1.07
CA TYR A 71 -18.99 15.74 1.90
C TYR A 71 -18.78 14.22 1.91
N LEU A 72 -19.87 13.44 1.94
CA LEU A 72 -19.79 11.98 1.89
C LEU A 72 -19.26 11.50 0.53
N GLU A 73 -19.75 12.06 -0.58
CA GLU A 73 -19.25 11.79 -1.93
C GLU A 73 -17.75 12.07 -2.03
N GLN A 74 -17.29 13.24 -1.57
CA GLN A 74 -15.88 13.62 -1.58
C GLN A 74 -15.02 12.70 -0.70
N SER A 75 -15.53 12.30 0.47
CA SER A 75 -14.81 11.41 1.38
C SER A 75 -14.66 10.00 0.81
N ILE A 76 -15.71 9.46 0.18
CA ILE A 76 -15.68 8.14 -0.47
C ILE A 76 -14.75 8.16 -1.69
N ASP A 77 -14.81 9.20 -2.51
CA ASP A 77 -13.91 9.38 -3.66
C ASP A 77 -12.45 9.46 -3.21
N THR A 78 -12.16 10.21 -2.14
CA THR A 78 -10.82 10.30 -1.56
C THR A 78 -10.35 8.96 -1.02
N LEU A 79 -11.18 8.25 -0.25
CA LEU A 79 -10.84 6.94 0.31
C LEU A 79 -10.55 5.91 -0.79
N THR A 80 -11.34 5.93 -1.87
CA THR A 80 -11.14 5.03 -3.02
C THR A 80 -9.81 5.30 -3.71
N LYS A 81 -9.48 6.57 -3.96
CA LYS A 81 -8.19 6.99 -4.54
C LYS A 81 -7.00 6.63 -3.65
N GLU A 82 -7.15 6.79 -2.33
CA GLU A 82 -6.11 6.43 -1.36
C GLU A 82 -5.87 4.91 -1.32
N GLN A 83 -6.92 4.09 -1.36
CA GLN A 83 -6.76 2.63 -1.43
C GLN A 83 -6.03 2.19 -2.70
N GLU A 84 -6.38 2.75 -3.87
CA GLU A 84 -5.68 2.44 -5.12
C GLU A 84 -4.20 2.84 -5.07
N LYS A 85 -3.91 4.02 -4.51
CA LYS A 85 -2.53 4.51 -4.34
C LYS A 85 -1.75 3.63 -3.37
N PHE A 86 -2.34 3.24 -2.25
CA PHE A 86 -1.70 2.36 -1.27
C PHE A 86 -1.44 0.97 -1.85
N ARG A 87 -2.41 0.41 -2.58
CA ARG A 87 -2.25 -0.88 -3.28
C ARG A 87 -1.15 -0.81 -4.33
N LYS A 88 -1.05 0.29 -5.09
CA LYS A 88 0.06 0.52 -6.04
C LYS A 88 1.40 0.61 -5.31
N GLN A 89 1.49 1.38 -4.24
CA GLN A 89 2.73 1.51 -3.46
C GLN A 89 3.21 0.19 -2.85
N ILE A 90 2.30 -0.62 -2.31
CA ILE A 90 2.62 -1.97 -1.83
C ILE A 90 3.01 -2.86 -3.01
N ALA A 91 2.25 -2.87 -4.10
CA ALA A 91 2.58 -3.66 -5.27
C ALA A 91 3.97 -3.29 -5.83
N ASP A 92 4.32 -2.01 -5.91
CA ASP A 92 5.63 -1.54 -6.37
C ASP A 92 6.76 -1.96 -5.39
N THR A 93 6.48 -1.91 -4.09
CA THR A 93 7.45 -2.31 -3.05
C THR A 93 7.65 -3.83 -2.96
N PHE A 94 6.62 -4.62 -3.27
CA PHE A 94 6.65 -6.10 -3.21
C PHE A 94 6.92 -6.76 -4.58
N SER A 95 6.70 -6.08 -5.70
CA SER A 95 7.01 -6.58 -7.06
C SER A 95 8.44 -6.27 -7.50
N GLY A 96 9.08 -5.25 -6.92
CA GLY A 96 10.52 -5.08 -6.97
C GLY A 96 11.16 -6.06 -6.00
N THR A 97 12.06 -6.91 -6.49
CA THR A 97 13.04 -7.60 -5.65
C THR A 97 13.56 -6.61 -4.59
N PRO A 98 13.77 -7.02 -3.33
CA PRO A 98 14.12 -6.10 -2.22
C PRO A 98 15.41 -5.27 -2.43
N PHE A 99 16.08 -5.43 -3.58
CA PHE A 99 17.27 -4.72 -4.02
C PHE A 99 17.11 -3.91 -5.32
N ALA A 100 15.96 -3.90 -5.98
CA ALA A 100 15.74 -3.15 -7.22
C ALA A 100 16.04 -1.63 -7.11
N PRO A 101 15.56 -0.92 -6.08
CA PRO A 101 15.93 0.50 -5.91
C PRO A 101 17.42 0.69 -5.56
N LEU A 102 18.07 -0.31 -4.94
CA LEU A 102 19.50 -0.28 -4.67
C LEU A 102 20.34 -0.49 -5.94
N GLU A 103 19.89 -1.40 -6.82
CA GLU A 103 20.55 -1.71 -8.09
C GLU A 103 20.55 -0.49 -9.04
N GLU A 104 19.43 0.24 -9.11
CA GLU A 104 19.35 1.49 -9.88
C GLU A 104 20.28 2.58 -9.32
N GLN A 105 20.39 2.69 -8.00
CA GLN A 105 21.28 3.66 -7.36
C GLN A 105 22.76 3.32 -7.59
N VAL A 106 23.13 2.04 -7.49
CA VAL A 106 24.49 1.56 -7.77
C VAL A 106 24.84 1.75 -9.25
N ARG A 107 23.92 1.44 -10.17
CA ARG A 107 24.11 1.66 -11.62
C ARG A 107 24.34 3.15 -11.93
N ARG A 108 23.49 4.03 -11.39
CA ARG A 108 23.60 5.48 -11.59
C ARG A 108 24.91 6.05 -11.02
N ASN A 109 25.33 5.60 -9.84
CA ASN A 109 26.61 6.01 -9.25
C ASN A 109 27.81 5.52 -10.07
N MET A 110 27.76 4.28 -10.58
CA MET A 110 28.82 3.73 -11.44
C MET A 110 28.91 4.47 -12.77
N GLU A 111 27.79 4.84 -13.39
CA GLU A 111 27.77 5.64 -14.63
C GLU A 111 28.40 7.02 -14.42
N LEU A 112 28.03 7.72 -13.34
CA LEU A 112 28.64 9.01 -12.99
C LEU A 112 30.15 8.89 -12.73
N PHE A 113 30.59 7.82 -12.05
CA PHE A 113 32.00 7.53 -11.84
C PHE A 113 32.74 7.24 -13.16
N GLN A 114 32.17 6.39 -14.01
CA GLN A 114 32.74 6.05 -15.32
C GLN A 114 32.84 7.29 -16.23
N GLN A 115 31.81 8.13 -16.23
CA GLN A 115 31.77 9.36 -17.01
C GLN A 115 32.81 10.38 -16.52
N THR A 116 32.97 10.51 -15.18
CA THR A 116 34.00 11.35 -14.56
C THR A 116 35.40 10.83 -14.87
N PHE A 117 35.61 9.51 -14.77
CA PHE A 117 36.90 8.86 -15.04
C PHE A 117 37.29 8.95 -16.52
N SER A 118 36.32 8.88 -17.43
CA SER A 118 36.53 9.02 -18.88
C SER A 118 36.81 10.48 -19.27
N MET A 119 36.17 11.45 -18.61
CA MET A 119 36.52 12.88 -18.75
C MET A 119 37.91 13.21 -18.20
N PHE A 120 38.38 12.46 -17.19
CA PHE A 120 39.71 12.65 -16.59
C PHE A 120 40.86 11.91 -17.31
N LYS A 121 40.59 11.18 -18.40
CA LYS A 121 41.62 10.62 -19.28
C LYS A 121 41.74 11.32 -20.64
N PRO A 122 42.24 12.57 -20.75
CA PRO A 122 42.69 13.08 -22.05
C PRO A 122 44.18 12.88 -22.35
N PHE A 123 45.08 12.67 -21.36
CA PHE A 123 46.51 12.44 -21.63
C PHE A 123 47.16 11.60 -20.54
N ALA A 124 47.45 10.32 -20.82
CA ALA A 124 48.39 9.53 -20.03
C ALA A 124 49.72 9.44 -20.81
N PRO A 125 50.80 10.16 -20.41
CA PRO A 125 52.13 9.84 -20.90
C PRO A 125 52.64 8.61 -20.14
N ALA A 126 53.28 7.70 -20.88
CA ALA A 126 53.96 6.56 -20.29
C ALA A 126 55.15 7.03 -19.45
N VAL A 127 55.18 6.72 -18.16
CA VAL A 127 56.39 6.75 -17.33
C VAL A 127 56.44 5.46 -16.50
N ARG A 128 57.57 4.75 -16.60
CA ARG A 128 57.90 3.51 -15.89
C ARG A 128 58.58 3.82 -14.54
N THR A 129 58.30 2.94 -13.56
CA THR A 129 59.06 2.59 -12.32
C THR A 129 59.26 3.72 -11.29
N GLU A 130 59.04 3.56 -9.97
CA GLU A 130 59.14 2.43 -9.03
C GLU A 130 58.33 2.71 -7.73
N GLU A 131 57.85 1.64 -7.09
CA GLU A 131 57.47 1.44 -5.66
C GLU A 131 56.81 2.56 -4.81
N LYS A 132 55.50 2.40 -4.53
CA LYS A 132 54.96 2.20 -3.16
C LYS A 132 53.54 1.63 -3.22
N ALA A 133 53.40 0.36 -2.86
CA ALA A 133 52.12 -0.34 -2.70
C ALA A 133 51.61 -0.23 -1.25
N ALA A 134 50.31 -0.55 -1.07
CA ALA A 134 49.45 -0.55 0.13
C ALA A 134 48.68 0.78 0.36
N GLU A 135 47.35 0.86 0.47
CA GLU A 135 46.25 -0.10 0.72
C GLU A 135 44.91 0.61 0.35
N PRO A 136 43.78 -0.09 0.04
CA PRO A 136 42.91 -0.61 1.11
C PRO A 136 42.23 -1.94 0.73
N ALA A 137 42.74 -3.05 1.24
CA ALA A 137 42.01 -4.33 1.27
C ALA A 137 41.41 -4.59 2.67
N ALA A 138 42.03 -4.06 3.74
CA ALA A 138 41.57 -4.25 5.11
C ALA A 138 40.19 -3.63 5.40
N ALA A 139 39.89 -2.44 4.86
CA ALA A 139 38.63 -1.74 5.15
C ALA A 139 37.38 -2.39 4.50
N ALA A 140 37.56 -3.20 3.46
CA ALA A 140 36.46 -3.94 2.83
C ALA A 140 36.14 -5.23 3.59
N ASP A 141 37.17 -5.91 4.13
CA ASP A 141 37.02 -7.15 4.88
C ASP A 141 36.39 -6.90 6.26
N ASP A 142 36.84 -5.83 6.95
CA ASP A 142 36.25 -5.39 8.23
C ASP A 142 34.75 -5.12 8.12
N ASN A 143 34.32 -4.54 6.99
CA ASN A 143 32.92 -4.20 6.76
C ASN A 143 32.07 -5.45 6.45
N ILE A 144 32.64 -6.45 5.77
CA ILE A 144 31.99 -7.75 5.50
C ILE A 144 31.81 -8.55 6.79
N ASP A 145 32.82 -8.55 7.67
CA ASP A 145 32.75 -9.27 8.94
C ASP A 145 31.81 -8.59 9.94
N GLU A 146 31.74 -7.26 9.96
CA GLU A 146 30.74 -6.49 10.71
C GLU A 146 29.30 -6.84 10.26
N LEU A 147 29.06 -6.93 8.94
CA LEU A 147 27.77 -7.31 8.37
C LEU A 147 27.38 -8.76 8.73
N ARG A 148 28.33 -9.71 8.67
CA ARG A 148 28.10 -11.10 9.09
C ARG A 148 27.71 -11.20 10.56
N ARG A 149 28.34 -10.39 11.42
CA ARG A 149 28.03 -10.34 12.85
C ARG A 149 26.62 -9.81 13.10
N GLN A 150 26.22 -8.74 12.43
CA GLN A 150 24.88 -8.15 12.58
C GLN A 150 23.77 -9.11 12.11
N MET A 151 23.99 -9.85 11.03
CA MET A 151 23.04 -10.85 10.54
C MET A 151 22.84 -11.98 11.57
N LYS A 152 23.93 -12.44 12.21
CA LYS A 152 23.85 -13.45 13.26
C LYS A 152 23.07 -12.96 14.48
N GLU A 153 23.30 -11.71 14.89
CA GLU A 153 22.60 -11.13 16.04
C GLU A 153 21.09 -10.92 15.80
N MET A 154 20.71 -10.59 14.56
CA MET A 154 19.29 -10.56 14.16
C MET A 154 18.67 -11.95 14.15
N GLN A 155 19.40 -12.97 13.70
CA GLN A 155 18.93 -14.36 13.69
C GLN A 155 18.68 -14.87 15.12
N ASP A 156 19.61 -14.62 16.04
CA ASP A 156 19.47 -15.01 17.45
C ASP A 156 18.28 -14.29 18.13
N ARG A 157 17.99 -13.04 17.76
CA ARG A 157 16.79 -12.32 18.26
C ARG A 157 15.49 -12.92 17.73
N LEU A 158 15.46 -13.33 16.46
CA LEU A 158 14.29 -13.97 15.86
C LEU A 158 14.04 -15.36 16.47
N ASP A 159 15.09 -16.13 16.73
CA ASP A 159 14.99 -17.44 17.40
C ASP A 159 14.46 -17.27 18.83
N ARG A 160 14.96 -16.27 19.57
CA ARG A 160 14.48 -15.94 20.92
C ARG A 160 13.03 -15.44 20.96
N MET A 161 12.53 -14.84 19.88
CA MET A 161 11.12 -14.42 19.76
C MET A 161 10.21 -15.51 19.21
N SER A 162 10.76 -16.51 18.52
CA SER A 162 10.00 -17.60 17.90
C SER A 162 9.88 -18.85 18.79
N GLU A 163 10.68 -18.97 19.85
CA GLU A 163 10.45 -19.98 20.89
C GLU A 163 9.21 -19.62 21.75
N PRO A 164 8.15 -20.45 21.77
CA PRO A 164 6.99 -20.20 22.61
C PRO A 164 7.35 -20.43 24.08
N LYS A 165 7.08 -19.44 24.94
CA LYS A 165 7.16 -19.58 26.40
C LYS A 165 6.32 -20.79 26.84
N LYS A 166 6.97 -21.89 27.22
CA LYS A 166 6.33 -22.96 27.99
C LYS A 166 6.12 -22.43 29.41
N ASP A 167 4.87 -22.15 29.73
CA ASP A 167 4.41 -21.91 31.10
C ASP A 167 4.73 -23.14 31.97
N GLU A 168 5.69 -22.99 32.90
CA GLU A 168 5.81 -23.87 34.05
C GLU A 168 4.70 -23.51 35.05
N GLN A 169 3.58 -24.22 34.95
CA GLN A 169 2.69 -24.46 36.08
C GLN A 169 3.47 -25.21 37.17
N GLN A 170 3.86 -24.49 38.22
CA GLN A 170 4.26 -25.09 39.49
C GLN A 170 3.02 -25.64 40.19
N GLY A 171 3.04 -26.94 40.47
CA GLY A 171 2.17 -27.60 41.43
C GLY A 171 2.67 -27.46 42.86
#